data_AF-A0A5Q0TRD8-F1
#
_entry.id   AF-A0A5Q0TRD8-F1
#
_cell.length_a   1.000
_cell.length_b   1.000
_cell.length_c   1.000
_cell.angle_alpha   90.00
_cell.angle_beta   90.00
_cell.angle_gamma   90.00
#
_symmetry.space_group_name_H-M   'P 1'
#
loop_
_entity.id
_entity.type
_entity.pdbx_description
1 polymer ?
#
loop_
_entity_poly.entity_id
_entity_poly.type
_entity_poly.pdbx_seq_one_letter_code
_entity_poly.pdbx_strand_id
1 'polypeptide(L)' 'MKVTGVTAKYKAKIGANEILVEEAKNEKGELIYIFTSVKGVSLPNGEKWTPKTDDAKDLDRNNITEDLKKNFRKVVQLL' A
#
# COMPACT_ATOMS: atom_id res chain seq x y z
N MET A 1 5.80 -8.04 -16.19
CA MET A 1 4.42 -7.50 -16.16
C MET A 1 4.52 -6.01 -15.92
N LYS A 2 3.87 -5.17 -16.75
CA LYS A 2 3.92 -3.71 -16.63
C LYS A 2 2.62 -3.18 -16.05
N VAL A 3 2.73 -2.31 -15.05
CA VAL A 3 1.59 -1.56 -14.49
C VAL A 3 1.29 -0.40 -15.43
N THR A 4 0.02 -0.30 -15.86
CA THR A 4 -0.46 0.74 -16.77
C THR A 4 -1.11 1.91 -16.04
N GLY A 5 -1.52 1.72 -14.79
CA GLY A 5 -2.01 2.81 -13.94
C GLY A 5 -2.39 2.33 -12.55
N VAL A 6 -2.38 3.28 -11.60
CA VAL A 6 -2.88 3.12 -10.23
C VAL A 6 -4.26 3.78 -10.15
N THR A 7 -5.27 3.02 -9.77
CA THR A 7 -6.67 3.47 -9.70
C THR A 7 -7.08 3.93 -8.31
N ALA A 8 -6.45 3.37 -7.27
CA ALA A 8 -6.68 3.78 -5.89
C ALA A 8 -5.43 3.54 -5.04
N LYS A 9 -5.27 4.38 -4.00
CA LYS A 9 -4.23 4.22 -2.98
C LYS A 9 -4.83 4.32 -1.60
N TYR A 10 -4.39 3.41 -0.75
CA TYR A 10 -4.80 3.32 0.64
C TYR A 10 -3.60 3.21 1.56
N LYS A 11 -3.71 3.72 2.77
CA LYS A 11 -2.72 3.53 3.84
C LYS A 11 -3.35 2.79 5.01
N ALA A 12 -2.59 1.90 5.62
CA ALA A 12 -3.02 1.14 6.78
C ALA A 12 -1.89 1.03 7.79
N LYS A 13 -2.18 1.33 9.05
CA LYS A 13 -1.27 1.11 10.17
C LYS A 13 -1.55 -0.23 10.84
N ILE A 14 -0.50 -1.03 11.01
CA ILE A 14 -0.54 -2.37 11.61
C ILE A 14 0.54 -2.44 12.69
N GLY A 15 0.15 -2.19 13.93
CA GLY A 15 1.09 -2.04 15.04
C GLY A 15 2.06 -0.89 14.77
N ALA A 16 3.36 -1.20 14.70
CA ALA A 16 4.42 -0.24 14.37
C ALA A 16 4.67 -0.08 12.85
N ASN A 17 4.09 -0.95 12.02
CA ASN A 17 4.27 -0.93 10.58
C ASN A 17 3.20 -0.06 9.90
N GLU A 18 3.61 0.66 8.86
CA GLU A 18 2.71 1.34 7.93
C GLU A 18 2.81 0.66 6.56
N ILE A 19 1.66 0.42 5.94
CA ILE A 19 1.54 -0.23 4.63
C ILE A 19 0.76 0.70 3.71
N LEU A 20 1.32 0.96 2.54
CA LEU A 20 0.61 1.53 1.40
C LEU A 20 0.09 0.38 0.52
N VAL A 21 -1.18 0.45 0.16
CA VAL A 21 -1.84 -0.47 -0.76
C VAL A 21 -2.22 0.31 -2.00
N GLU A 22 -1.79 -0.16 -3.16
CA GLU A 22 -2.15 0.41 -4.45
C GLU A 22 -2.97 -0.61 -5.25
N GLU A 23 -4.14 -0.19 -5.70
CA GLU A 23 -4.91 -0.90 -6.72
C GLU A 23 -4.42 -0.43 -8.08
N ALA A 24 -3.88 -1.36 -8.85
CA ALA A 24 -3.29 -1.06 -10.14
C ALA A 24 -3.87 -1.97 -11.23
N LYS A 25 -3.82 -1.49 -12.47
CA LYS A 25 -4.14 -2.31 -13.64
C LYS A 25 -2.88 -2.60 -14.45
N ASN A 26 -2.83 -3.76 -15.09
CA ASN A 26 -1.81 -4.06 -16.08
C ASN A 26 -2.29 -3.81 -17.51
N GLU A 27 -1.44 -4.15 -18.48
CA GLU A 27 -1.71 -4.01 -19.92
C GLU A 27 -2.93 -4.80 -20.41
N LYS A 28 -3.35 -5.82 -19.67
CA LYS A 28 -4.54 -6.63 -19.96
C LYS A 28 -5.79 -6.15 -19.21
N GLY A 29 -5.67 -5.10 -18.40
CA GLY A 29 -6.76 -4.59 -17.56
C GLY A 29 -7.01 -5.41 -16.29
N GLU A 30 -6.14 -6.37 -15.98
CA GLU A 30 -6.25 -7.18 -14.76
C GLU A 30 -5.91 -6.33 -13.53
N LEU A 31 -6.69 -6.50 -12.47
CA LEU A 31 -6.46 -5.83 -11.19
C LEU A 31 -5.30 -6.49 -10.44
N ILE A 32 -4.39 -5.67 -9.95
CA ILE A 32 -3.23 -6.05 -9.16
C ILE A 32 -3.23 -5.23 -7.89
N TYR A 33 -2.95 -5.88 -6.77
CA TYR A 33 -2.73 -5.23 -5.49
C TYR A 33 -1.24 -5.17 -5.20
N ILE A 34 -0.71 -3.95 -5.02
CA ILE A 34 0.68 -3.73 -4.63
C ILE A 34 0.69 -3.33 -3.16
N PHE A 35 1.45 -4.05 -2.35
CA PHE A 35 1.62 -3.78 -0.92
C PHE A 35 3.05 -3.30 -0.67
N THR A 36 3.19 -2.08 -0.19
CA THR A 36 4.48 -1.44 0.06
C THR A 36 4.60 -1.09 1.54
N SER A 37 5.65 -1.59 2.21
CA SER A 37 5.95 -1.14 3.58
C SER A 37 6.54 0.26 3.54
N VAL A 38 5.96 1.17 4.31
CA VAL A 38 6.42 2.55 4.44
C VAL A 38 7.38 2.60 5.62
N LYS A 39 8.67 2.82 5.34
CA LYS A 39 9.71 2.99 6.36
C LYS A 39 10.43 4.31 6.17
N GLY A 40 10.56 5.05 7.26
CA GLY A 40 11.43 6.22 7.30
C GLY A 40 12.90 5.84 7.39
N VAL A 41 13.75 6.57 6.69
CA VAL A 41 15.21 6.44 6.81
C VAL A 41 15.81 7.78 7.25
N SER A 42 16.87 7.72 8.04
CA SER A 42 17.67 8.89 8.35
C SER A 42 18.73 9.04 7.26
N LEU A 43 18.80 10.21 6.66
CA LEU A 43 19.77 10.56 5.63
C LEU A 43 21.09 10.99 6.29
N PRO A 44 22.22 10.95 5.55
CA PRO A 44 23.54 11.35 6.09
C PRO A 44 23.62 12.79 6.60
N ASN A 45 22.75 13.67 6.10
CA ASN A 45 22.64 15.07 6.53
C ASN A 45 21.79 15.25 7.81
N GLY A 46 21.30 14.16 8.41
CA GLY A 46 20.45 14.17 9.60
C GLY A 46 18.96 14.37 9.32
N GLU A 47 18.56 14.61 8.07
CA GLU A 47 17.14 14.68 7.71
C GLU A 47 16.48 13.30 7.74
N LYS A 48 15.17 13.26 8.02
CA LYS A 48 14.38 12.04 7.91
C LYS A 48 13.59 12.07 6.62
N TRP A 49 13.76 11.04 5.80
CA TRP A 49 12.96 10.82 4.61
C TRP A 49 11.96 9.71 4.87
N THR A 50 10.70 9.95 4.50
CA THR A 50 9.65 8.93 4.44
C THR A 50 9.02 8.96 3.05
N PRO A 51 8.56 7.82 2.52
CA PRO A 51 7.72 7.81 1.34
C PRO A 51 6.53 8.76 1.52
N LYS A 52 6.21 9.53 0.47
CA LYS A 52 5.01 10.37 0.48
C LYS A 52 3.77 9.48 0.40
N THR A 53 2.83 9.70 1.30
CA THR A 53 1.57 8.96 1.38
C THR A 53 0.35 9.89 1.45
N ASP A 54 0.54 11.16 1.10
CA ASP A 54 -0.46 12.22 1.27
C ASP A 54 -1.69 12.02 0.36
N ASP A 55 -1.50 11.34 -0.77
CA ASP A 55 -2.53 10.98 -1.75
C ASP A 55 -3.30 9.70 -1.38
N ALA A 56 -2.89 8.99 -0.32
CA ALA A 56 -3.49 7.75 0.11
C ALA A 56 -4.59 7.96 1.17
N LYS A 57 -5.74 7.34 0.94
CA LYS A 57 -6.87 7.33 1.89
C LYS A 57 -6.64 6.30 2.98
N ASP A 58 -7.17 6.50 4.18
CA ASP A 58 -7.14 5.45 5.19
C ASP A 58 -7.91 4.21 4.70
N LEU A 59 -7.32 3.02 4.90
CA LEU A 59 -7.92 1.76 4.50
C LEU A 59 -9.02 1.38 5.49
N ASP A 60 -10.27 1.66 5.14
CA ASP A 60 -11.43 1.13 5.86
C ASP A 60 -11.69 -0.33 5.50
N ARG A 61 -11.36 -1.23 6.42
CA ARG A 61 -11.50 -2.69 6.23
C ARG A 61 -12.93 -3.17 6.04
N ASN A 62 -13.92 -2.34 6.38
CA ASN A 62 -15.34 -2.66 6.21
C ASN A 62 -15.87 -2.27 4.83
N ASN A 63 -15.15 -1.38 4.12
CA ASN A 63 -15.60 -0.80 2.85
C ASN A 63 -14.65 -1.10 1.68
N ILE A 64 -13.90 -2.20 1.77
CA ILE A 64 -13.03 -2.69 0.72
C ILE A 64 -13.58 -3.98 0.12
N THR A 65 -13.13 -4.33 -1.08
CA THR A 65 -13.52 -5.59 -1.72
C THR A 65 -13.08 -6.79 -0.89
N GLU A 66 -13.85 -7.88 -0.96
CA GLU A 66 -13.51 -9.11 -0.22
C GLU A 66 -12.18 -9.72 -0.70
N ASP A 67 -11.81 -9.51 -1.97
CA ASP A 67 -10.51 -9.94 -2.48
C ASP A 67 -9.35 -9.15 -1.87
N LEU A 68 -9.45 -7.81 -1.82
CA LEU A 68 -8.46 -6.97 -1.16
C LEU A 68 -8.35 -7.34 0.32
N LYS A 69 -9.49 -7.54 0.99
CA LYS A 69 -9.53 -7.93 2.41
C LYS A 69 -8.82 -9.27 2.66
N LYS A 70 -9.01 -10.26 1.78
CA LYS A 70 -8.33 -11.56 1.84
C LYS A 70 -6.83 -11.42 1.63
N ASN A 71 -6.39 -10.67 0.61
CA ASN A 71 -4.97 -10.47 0.31
C ASN A 71 -4.28 -9.64 1.39
N PHE A 72 -4.92 -8.59 1.88
CA PHE A 72 -4.42 -7.76 2.98
C PHE A 72 -4.21 -8.59 4.26
N ARG A 73 -5.15 -9.46 4.64
CA ARG A 73 -4.98 -10.37 5.79
C ARG A 73 -3.75 -11.25 5.67
N LYS A 74 -3.48 -11.83 4.49
CA LYS A 74 -2.28 -12.65 4.25
C LYS A 74 -1.01 -11.85 4.42
N VAL A 75 -0.96 -10.62 3.89
CA VAL A 75 0.20 -9.73 4.02
C VAL A 75 0.44 -9.34 5.47
N VAL A 76 -0.63 -8.99 6.20
CA VAL A 76 -0.54 -8.65 7.63
C VAL A 76 0.02 -9.79 8.48
N GLN A 77 -0.25 -11.05 8.12
CA GLN A 77 0.31 -12.21 8.83
C GLN A 77 1.82 -12.37 8.66
N LEU A 78 2.44 -11.66 7.72
CA LEU A 78 3.88 -11.70 7.47
C LEU A 78 4.67 -10.59 8.18
N LEU A 79 3.96 -9.68 8.86
CA LEU A 79 4.52 -8.50 9.54
C LEU A 79 4.53 -8.65 11.06
#